data_AF-A0A5J4VWR5-F1
#
_entry.id   AF-A0A5J4VWR5-F1
#
_cell.length_a   1.000
_cell.length_b   1.000
_cell.length_c   1.000
_cell.angle_alpha   90.00
_cell.angle_beta   90.00
_cell.angle_gamma   90.00
#
_symmetry.space_group_name_H-M   'P 1'
#
loop_
_entity.id
_entity.type
_entity.pdbx_description
1 polymer ?
#
loop_
_entity_poly.entity_id
_entity_poly.type
_entity_poly.pdbx_seq_one_letter_code
_entity_poly.pdbx_strand_id
1 'polypeptide(L)'
;MASSANVTKFKICCDDLNLNSRYTTKDDPALKQFTLFVITQEHWNKKVSNYNTQDTNAGRNIQDNVNQADFEYFRDIIKGGQCWFCEVRFTNKNPPTLDRVDNSLGHSKNNVQLACQWCNVKRGNRDPFVTKGLIQLKRYYLAKG
;
A
#
# COMPACT_ATOMS: atom_id res chain seq x y z
N MET A 1 27.68 22.89 -9.87
CA MET A 1 27.30 22.20 -11.12
C MET A 1 27.42 20.67 -10.96
N ALA A 2 26.76 20.07 -9.97
CA ALA A 2 26.77 18.62 -9.73
C ALA A 2 25.39 17.95 -9.89
N SER A 3 24.37 18.72 -10.29
CA SER A 3 22.99 18.23 -10.40
C SER A 3 22.70 17.56 -11.74
N SER A 4 23.24 18.04 -12.86
CA SER A 4 22.91 17.53 -14.19
C SER A 4 23.48 16.14 -14.45
N ALA A 5 24.77 15.90 -14.17
CA ALA A 5 25.41 14.60 -14.44
C ALA A 5 24.86 13.46 -13.56
N ASN A 6 24.49 13.76 -12.31
CA ASN A 6 23.88 12.77 -11.42
C ASN A 6 22.44 12.46 -11.81
N VAL A 7 21.65 13.46 -12.23
CA VAL A 7 20.30 13.25 -12.78
C VAL A 7 20.36 12.45 -14.08
N THR A 8 21.32 12.73 -14.96
CA THR A 8 21.53 11.97 -16.21
C THR A 8 21.96 10.53 -15.93
N LYS A 9 22.89 10.29 -14.98
CA LYS A 9 23.28 8.92 -14.57
C LYS A 9 22.14 8.16 -13.90
N PHE A 10 21.36 8.81 -13.04
CA PHE A 10 20.17 8.22 -12.42
C PHE A 10 19.12 7.84 -13.45
N LYS A 11 18.88 8.72 -14.44
CA LYS A 11 17.97 8.47 -15.56
C LYS A 11 18.40 7.21 -16.31
N ILE A 12 19.63 7.19 -16.85
CA ILE A 12 20.17 6.05 -17.60
C ILE A 12 20.09 4.72 -16.82
N CYS A 13 20.35 4.73 -15.51
CA CYS A 13 20.34 3.52 -14.67
C CYS A 13 18.92 3.00 -14.35
N CYS A 14 17.89 3.85 -14.49
CA CYS A 14 16.50 3.56 -14.13
C CYS A 14 15.54 3.86 -15.29
N ASP A 15 16.03 3.85 -16.53
CA ASP A 15 15.21 4.18 -17.72
C ASP A 15 14.03 3.20 -17.90
N ASP A 16 14.14 1.96 -17.39
CA ASP A 16 13.09 0.94 -17.37
C ASP A 16 12.35 0.82 -16.02
N LEU A 17 12.52 1.78 -15.11
CA LEU A 17 11.78 1.81 -13.85
C LEU A 17 10.28 2.07 -14.13
N ASN A 18 9.46 1.08 -13.82
CA ASN A 18 8.01 1.15 -13.89
C ASN A 18 7.43 1.07 -12.47
N LEU A 19 6.86 2.18 -12.00
CA LEU A 19 6.29 2.28 -10.66
C LEU A 19 5.10 1.34 -10.42
N ASN A 20 4.46 0.82 -11.46
CA ASN A 20 3.35 -0.12 -11.37
C ASN A 20 3.78 -1.58 -11.63
N SER A 21 5.10 -1.84 -11.72
CA SER A 21 5.64 -3.19 -11.90
C SER A 21 5.84 -3.92 -10.58
N ARG A 22 5.60 -5.24 -10.61
CA ARG A 22 5.95 -6.12 -9.50
C ARG A 22 7.41 -6.55 -9.61
N TYR A 23 8.30 -5.82 -8.94
CA TYR A 23 9.69 -6.24 -8.75
C TYR A 23 9.80 -7.31 -7.66
N THR A 24 10.23 -8.51 -8.05
CA THR A 24 10.44 -9.66 -7.15
C THR A 24 11.91 -9.80 -6.77
N THR A 25 12.18 -10.13 -5.51
CA THR A 25 13.53 -10.47 -5.04
C THR A 25 13.59 -11.96 -4.70
N LYS A 26 14.81 -12.54 -4.60
CA LYS A 26 14.99 -13.96 -4.21
C LYS A 26 14.36 -14.29 -2.84
N ASP A 27 14.24 -13.28 -1.98
CA ASP A 27 13.65 -13.39 -0.66
C ASP A 27 12.16 -13.06 -0.59
N ASP A 28 11.49 -12.81 -1.72
CA ASP A 28 10.06 -12.52 -1.74
C ASP A 28 9.27 -13.68 -1.10
N PRO A 29 8.58 -13.46 0.04
CA PRO A 29 7.81 -14.50 0.70
C PRO A 29 6.75 -15.10 -0.21
N ALA A 30 6.18 -14.31 -1.13
CA ALA A 30 5.18 -14.78 -2.09
C ALA A 30 5.77 -15.70 -3.17
N LEU A 31 7.09 -15.71 -3.38
CA LEU A 31 7.76 -16.70 -4.24
C LEU A 31 8.11 -18.00 -3.48
N LYS A 32 8.43 -17.90 -2.18
CA LYS A 32 8.77 -19.06 -1.35
C LYS A 32 7.53 -19.88 -0.98
N GLN A 33 6.44 -19.22 -0.59
CA GLN A 33 5.16 -19.86 -0.27
C GLN A 33 4.02 -18.86 -0.41
N PHE A 34 3.19 -19.06 -1.44
CA PHE A 34 2.05 -18.20 -1.68
C PHE A 34 0.79 -18.74 -0.98
N THR A 35 0.33 -18.02 0.04
CA THR A 35 -0.98 -18.24 0.65
C THR A 35 -1.72 -16.92 0.63
N LEU A 36 -2.78 -16.86 -0.18
CA LEU A 36 -3.61 -15.66 -0.33
C LEU A 36 -4.22 -15.28 1.01
N PHE A 37 -4.21 -13.99 1.32
CA PHE A 37 -4.93 -13.48 2.48
C PHE A 37 -6.44 -13.60 2.26
N VAL A 38 -7.12 -14.25 3.19
CA VAL A 38 -8.59 -14.33 3.21
C VAL A 38 -9.09 -13.51 4.40
N ILE A 39 -9.78 -12.41 4.11
CA ILE A 39 -10.37 -11.57 5.15
C ILE A 39 -11.65 -12.21 5.69
N THR A 40 -11.80 -12.25 7.01
CA THR A 40 -13.04 -12.67 7.68
C THR A 40 -13.86 -11.44 8.08
N GLN A 41 -15.17 -11.63 8.29
CA GLN A 41 -16.04 -10.56 8.79
C GLN A 41 -15.55 -10.01 10.14
N GLU A 42 -15.10 -10.89 11.04
CA GLU A 42 -14.55 -10.49 12.34
C GLU A 42 -13.30 -9.60 12.19
N HIS A 43 -12.37 -10.01 11.32
CA HIS A 43 -11.18 -9.21 11.01
C HIS A 43 -11.58 -7.85 10.46
N TRP A 44 -12.53 -7.82 9.52
CA TRP A 44 -13.04 -6.58 8.94
C TRP A 44 -13.67 -5.66 9.99
N ASN A 45 -14.55 -6.18 10.84
CA ASN A 45 -15.19 -5.41 11.91
C ASN A 45 -14.16 -4.79 12.87
N LYS A 46 -13.11 -5.54 13.21
CA LYS A 46 -11.98 -5.02 14.01
C LYS A 46 -11.24 -3.90 13.27
N LYS A 47 -10.99 -4.04 11.97
CA LYS A 47 -10.36 -3.02 11.15
C LYS A 47 -11.20 -1.75 11.06
N VAL A 48 -12.50 -1.86 10.81
CA VAL A 48 -13.46 -0.73 10.81
C VAL A 48 -13.40 0.04 12.13
N SER A 49 -13.47 -0.66 13.27
CA SER A 49 -13.38 -0.05 14.60
C SER A 49 -12.06 0.72 14.80
N ASN A 50 -10.93 0.11 14.40
CA ASN A 50 -9.63 0.76 14.47
C ASN A 50 -9.53 2.01 13.60
N TYR A 51 -10.09 1.98 12.38
CA TYR A 51 -10.09 3.14 11.47
C TYR A 51 -10.93 4.28 12.02
N ASN A 52 -12.12 3.99 12.53
CA ASN A 52 -12.96 4.99 13.19
C ASN A 52 -12.26 5.61 14.41
N THR A 53 -11.62 4.79 15.25
CA THR A 53 -10.85 5.28 16.41
C THR A 53 -9.70 6.19 15.96
N GLN A 54 -8.96 5.79 14.93
CA GLN A 54 -7.85 6.57 14.40
C GLN A 54 -8.29 7.92 13.82
N ASP A 55 -9.41 7.94 13.12
CA ASP A 55 -9.94 9.16 12.50
C ASP A 55 -10.57 10.09 13.53
N THR A 56 -11.33 9.57 14.48
CA THR A 56 -11.85 10.33 15.63
C THR A 56 -10.71 10.98 16.41
N ASN A 57 -9.66 10.22 16.76
CA ASN A 57 -8.52 10.74 17.52
C ASN A 57 -7.74 11.84 16.77
N ALA A 58 -7.85 11.87 15.45
CA ALA A 58 -7.22 12.88 14.61
C ALA A 58 -8.18 14.02 14.22
N GLY A 59 -9.40 14.05 14.76
CA GLY A 59 -10.39 15.09 14.49
C GLY A 59 -10.97 15.05 13.07
N ARG A 60 -10.93 13.90 12.38
CA ARG A 60 -11.48 13.75 11.03
C ARG A 60 -12.98 13.44 11.06
N ASN A 61 -13.70 13.80 10.01
CA ASN A 61 -15.08 13.37 9.83
C ASN A 61 -15.14 11.85 9.60
N ILE A 62 -15.97 11.14 10.37
CA ILE A 62 -16.18 9.69 10.31
C ILE A 62 -17.55 9.29 9.76
N GLN A 63 -18.41 10.25 9.37
CA GLN A 63 -19.78 9.98 8.94
C GLN A 63 -19.83 9.00 7.76
N ASP A 64 -18.90 9.16 6.80
CA ASP A 64 -18.82 8.35 5.60
C ASP A 64 -17.69 7.31 5.66
N ASN A 65 -17.18 7.02 6.86
CA ASN A 65 -16.16 5.99 7.00
C ASN A 65 -16.70 4.61 6.59
N VAL A 66 -15.78 3.76 6.13
CA VAL A 66 -16.06 2.35 5.87
C VAL A 66 -16.72 1.71 7.08
N ASN A 67 -17.70 0.86 6.83
CA ASN A 67 -18.48 0.22 7.88
C ASN A 67 -18.55 -1.31 7.68
N GLN A 68 -19.21 -1.99 8.61
CA GLN A 68 -19.28 -3.46 8.60
C GLN A 68 -20.00 -4.01 7.35
N ALA A 69 -20.95 -3.27 6.79
CA ALA A 69 -21.69 -3.67 5.58
C ALA A 69 -20.83 -3.61 4.31
N ASP A 70 -19.72 -2.87 4.32
CA ASP A 70 -18.77 -2.84 3.20
C ASP A 70 -17.89 -4.10 3.10
N PHE A 71 -18.11 -5.11 3.95
CA PHE A 71 -17.27 -6.32 4.01
C PHE A 71 -17.12 -7.01 2.66
N GLU A 72 -18.21 -7.27 1.95
CA GLU A 72 -18.18 -8.02 0.68
C GLU A 72 -17.39 -7.26 -0.38
N TYR A 73 -17.60 -5.94 -0.46
CA TYR A 73 -16.82 -5.06 -1.33
C TYR A 73 -15.33 -5.16 -1.05
N PHE A 74 -14.91 -5.01 0.22
CA PHE A 74 -13.50 -5.06 0.58
C PHE A 74 -12.89 -6.45 0.45
N ARG A 75 -13.65 -7.52 0.73
CA ARG A 75 -13.24 -8.91 0.53
C ARG A 75 -12.87 -9.15 -0.93
N ASP A 76 -13.71 -8.70 -1.86
CA ASP A 76 -13.54 -8.99 -3.28
C ASP A 76 -12.36 -8.21 -3.88
N ILE A 77 -12.21 -6.93 -3.53
CA ILE A 77 -11.05 -6.14 -4.00
C ILE A 77 -9.74 -6.61 -3.35
N ILE A 78 -9.75 -7.11 -2.10
CA ILE A 78 -8.55 -7.64 -1.45
C ILE A 78 -8.10 -8.96 -2.11
N LYS A 79 -9.04 -9.84 -2.46
CA LYS A 79 -8.77 -11.15 -3.07
C LYS A 79 -7.99 -11.03 -4.40
N GLY A 80 -8.42 -10.09 -5.24
CA GLY A 80 -7.77 -9.79 -6.52
C GLY A 80 -6.67 -8.73 -6.45
N GLY A 81 -6.62 -7.96 -5.35
CA GLY A 81 -5.80 -6.77 -5.24
C GLY A 81 -4.35 -7.01 -4.85
N GLN A 82 -3.63 -5.90 -4.85
CA GLN A 82 -2.24 -5.80 -4.43
C GLN A 82 -2.00 -4.47 -3.73
N CYS A 83 -0.87 -4.35 -3.05
CA CYS A 83 -0.48 -3.10 -2.42
C CYS A 83 -0.14 -2.05 -3.48
N TRP A 84 -0.79 -0.88 -3.42
CA TRP A 84 -0.57 0.22 -4.35
C TRP A 84 0.87 0.74 -4.37
N PHE A 85 1.64 0.58 -3.28
CA PHE A 85 3.01 1.07 -3.19
C PHE A 85 4.06 0.11 -3.73
N CYS A 86 3.88 -1.20 -3.53
CA CYS A 86 4.92 -2.20 -3.82
C CYS A 86 4.48 -3.29 -4.80
N GLU A 87 3.23 -3.25 -5.25
CA GLU A 87 2.62 -4.16 -6.23
C GLU A 87 2.66 -5.65 -5.80
N VAL A 88 2.87 -5.91 -4.51
CA VAL A 88 2.82 -7.27 -3.94
C VAL A 88 1.38 -7.60 -3.55
N ARG A 89 0.91 -8.77 -3.99
CA ARG A 89 -0.37 -9.35 -3.60
C ARG A 89 -0.43 -9.63 -2.10
N PHE A 90 -1.62 -9.59 -1.53
CA PHE A 90 -1.80 -9.78 -0.10
C PHE A 90 -1.72 -11.26 0.30
N THR A 91 -0.96 -11.53 1.37
CA THR A 91 -0.78 -12.86 1.94
C THR A 91 -0.92 -12.80 3.45
N ASN A 92 -1.00 -13.94 4.13
CA ASN A 92 -1.04 -13.96 5.60
C ASN A 92 0.19 -13.31 6.25
N LYS A 93 1.34 -13.27 5.54
CA LYS A 93 2.56 -12.56 5.99
C LYS A 93 2.63 -11.10 5.54
N ASN A 94 1.77 -10.70 4.61
CA ASN A 94 1.68 -9.35 4.06
C ASN A 94 0.19 -8.93 4.01
N PRO A 95 -0.46 -8.74 5.17
CA PRO A 95 -1.89 -8.47 5.21
C PRO A 95 -2.20 -7.06 4.65
N PRO A 96 -3.39 -6.89 4.05
CA PRO A 96 -3.86 -5.61 3.53
C PRO A 96 -4.24 -4.65 4.65
N THR A 97 -4.17 -3.37 4.32
CA THR A 97 -4.72 -2.25 5.05
C THR A 97 -5.32 -1.27 4.05
N LEU A 98 -6.23 -0.43 4.54
CA LEU A 98 -6.65 0.79 3.88
C LEU A 98 -5.69 1.92 4.24
N ASP A 99 -5.04 2.47 3.22
CA ASP A 99 -4.26 3.71 3.27
C ASP A 99 -5.14 4.84 2.74
N ARG A 100 -5.11 5.99 3.39
CA ARG A 100 -5.90 7.15 2.96
C ARG A 100 -5.23 7.80 1.75
N VAL A 101 -6.01 8.15 0.75
CA VAL A 101 -5.55 8.93 -0.41
C VAL A 101 -5.25 10.36 0.03
N ASP A 102 -6.21 10.99 0.72
CA ASP A 102 -6.06 12.26 1.42
C ASP A 102 -6.05 12.03 2.94
N ASN A 103 -4.92 12.37 3.59
CA ASN A 103 -4.73 12.22 5.03
C ASN A 103 -5.52 13.21 5.89
N SER A 104 -6.10 14.26 5.29
CA SER A 104 -7.01 15.20 5.96
C SER A 104 -8.43 14.64 6.10
N LEU A 105 -8.80 13.64 5.28
CA LEU A 105 -10.13 13.03 5.25
C LEU A 105 -10.14 11.65 5.95
N GLY A 106 -11.32 11.21 6.39
CA GLY A 106 -11.51 9.89 7.01
C GLY A 106 -11.38 8.73 6.01
N HIS A 107 -11.45 7.49 6.51
CA HIS A 107 -11.43 6.27 5.69
C HIS A 107 -12.77 6.02 5.00
N SER A 108 -13.20 6.87 4.07
CA SER A 108 -14.36 6.58 3.21
C SER A 108 -13.97 5.65 2.05
N LYS A 109 -14.94 4.95 1.45
CA LYS A 109 -14.69 4.07 0.28
C LYS A 109 -13.96 4.76 -0.88
N ASN A 110 -14.18 6.06 -1.06
CA ASN A 110 -13.59 6.86 -2.13
C ASN A 110 -12.24 7.50 -1.74
N ASN A 111 -11.88 7.47 -0.45
CA ASN A 111 -10.63 8.05 0.07
C ASN A 111 -9.63 6.98 0.51
N VAL A 112 -9.79 5.72 0.09
CA VAL A 112 -8.89 4.64 0.49
C VAL A 112 -8.31 3.89 -0.69
N GLN A 113 -7.08 3.42 -0.52
CA GLN A 113 -6.41 2.49 -1.42
C GLN A 113 -5.82 1.33 -0.63
N LEU A 114 -5.64 0.18 -1.29
CA LEU A 114 -5.06 -1.00 -0.63
C LEU A 114 -3.55 -0.82 -0.47
N ALA A 115 -3.05 -0.96 0.75
CA ALA A 115 -1.64 -0.93 1.07
C ALA A 115 -1.29 -2.04 2.05
N CYS A 116 -0.12 -2.65 1.94
CA CYS A 116 0.34 -3.52 3.02
C CYS A 116 0.80 -2.69 4.23
N GLN A 117 0.77 -3.30 5.41
CA GLN A 117 1.13 -2.63 6.66
C GLN A 117 2.49 -1.91 6.58
N TRP A 118 3.51 -2.56 6.03
CA TRP A 118 4.86 -1.97 5.93
C TRP A 118 4.87 -0.71 5.05
N CYS A 119 4.21 -0.77 3.89
CA CYS A 119 4.15 0.38 2.98
C CYS A 119 3.32 1.52 3.58
N ASN A 120 2.19 1.22 4.22
CA ASN A 120 1.33 2.22 4.86
C ASN A 120 2.06 2.94 6.01
N VAL A 121 2.77 2.20 6.87
CA VAL A 121 3.64 2.81 7.90
C VAL A 121 4.75 3.65 7.26
N LYS A 122 5.33 3.19 6.15
CA LYS A 122 6.34 3.97 5.44
C LYS A 122 5.76 5.17 4.71
N ARG A 123 4.51 5.14 4.29
CA ARG A 123 3.77 6.28 3.76
C ARG A 123 3.57 7.34 4.84
N GLY A 124 2.96 6.98 5.97
CA GLY A 124 2.62 7.93 7.03
C GLY A 124 1.94 9.19 6.45
N ASN A 125 2.41 10.38 6.85
CA ASN A 125 1.89 11.66 6.35
C ASN A 125 2.69 12.30 5.19
N ARG A 126 3.63 11.59 4.56
CA ARG A 126 4.44 12.07 3.40
C ARG A 126 3.61 12.33 2.13
N ASP A 127 4.19 12.31 0.94
CA ASP A 127 3.47 12.27 -0.34
C ASP A 127 3.34 10.81 -0.83
N PRO A 128 2.18 10.36 -1.38
CA PRO A 128 2.00 8.97 -1.78
C PRO A 128 2.86 8.60 -2.98
N PHE A 129 2.99 9.49 -3.96
CA PHE A 129 3.76 9.24 -5.18
C PHE A 129 5.27 9.23 -4.91
N VAL A 130 5.77 10.15 -4.08
CA VAL A 130 7.17 10.14 -3.63
C VAL A 130 7.45 8.86 -2.85
N THR A 131 6.56 8.45 -1.94
CA THR A 131 6.73 7.20 -1.19
C THR A 131 6.74 5.99 -2.11
N LYS A 132 5.79 5.90 -3.06
CA LYS A 132 5.73 4.82 -4.06
C LYS A 132 7.01 4.78 -4.89
N GLY A 133 7.50 5.94 -5.35
CA GLY A 133 8.77 6.08 -6.07
C GLY A 133 9.95 5.48 -5.29
N LEU A 134 10.12 5.86 -4.02
CA LEU A 134 11.22 5.37 -3.19
C LEU A 134 11.11 3.85 -2.90
N ILE A 135 9.90 3.35 -2.67
CA ILE A 135 9.68 1.91 -2.43
C ILE A 135 10.00 1.12 -3.69
N GLN A 136 9.48 1.54 -4.85
CA GLN A 136 9.68 0.83 -6.11
C GLN A 136 11.11 0.94 -6.60
N LEU A 137 11.78 2.08 -6.43
CA LEU A 137 13.20 2.22 -6.72
C LEU A 137 14.05 1.23 -5.91
N LYS A 138 13.77 1.12 -4.60
CA LYS A 138 14.46 0.13 -3.75
C LYS A 138 14.23 -1.30 -4.24
N ARG A 139 12.98 -1.66 -4.56
CA ARG A 139 12.66 -3.02 -5.04
C ARG A 139 13.26 -3.31 -6.40
N TYR A 140 13.26 -2.34 -7.31
CA TYR A 140 13.89 -2.42 -8.62
C TYR A 140 15.39 -2.74 -8.50
N TYR A 141 16.14 -2.02 -7.65
CA TYR A 141 17.55 -2.31 -7.43
C TYR A 141 17.78 -3.70 -6.83
N LEU A 142 16.97 -4.10 -5.84
CA LEU A 142 17.06 -5.44 -5.23
C LEU A 142 16.67 -6.58 -6.19
N ALA A 143 15.91 -6.28 -7.25
CA ALA A 143 15.56 -7.26 -8.28
C ALA A 143 16.66 -7.41 -9.35
N LYS A 144 17.50 -6.38 -9.54
CA LYS A 144 18.62 -6.40 -10.51
C LYS A 144 19.93 -6.96 -9.94
N GLY A 145 20.06 -7.11 -8.62
CA GLY A 145 21.27 -7.65 -7.95
C GLY A 145 21.00 -8.10 -6.53
#